data_AF-A0A836GFP5-F1
#
_entry.id   AF-A0A836GFP5-F1
#
_cell.length_a   1.000
_cell.length_b   1.000
_cell.length_c   1.000
_cell.angle_alpha   90.00
_cell.angle_beta   90.00
_cell.angle_gamma   90.00
#
_symmetry.space_group_name_H-M   'P 1'
#
loop_
_entity.id
_entity.type
_entity.pdbx_description
1 polymer ?
#
loop_
_entity_poly.entity_id
_entity_poly.type
_entity_poly.pdbx_seq_one_letter_code
_entity_poly.pdbx_strand_id
1 'polypeptide(L)'
;MDKQDHYTILGISRSANKDAIRQAYKLKALQLHPDKNPNGEAIFKLVVNAYQTLNDPTKRSAYDRELTRRERGSGARPYRQAARQPSSPAANPSSSYGADAGTSRKPRYATDEQLFKDAYEQYKKNPLSGTPNGGFRCATSEGTFAEWFKKKQEELRRAEEVTKAKAEYAKNLEREEQRRAEEWRDMQRRREEEREEEMRQAKEQRDHERDMLRRKRESEAKEQKAAEQKALMEAYAEVQREQQADVERHLRDLASQKRELAEERRRLAEERAEAANLAAEHRFTRDIAQKQLGQELADAVRRAEAKVREAQEQQALREAIERAKAEERVREEACKRAEEEQALEAERAREQERKKEAEAAKQERTRTTAELGEQRKRVIAQMMMERQRHEEEVSAMRKETDRIEAEMKSKLEALRAAKNSGQTINLDEWKL
;
A
#
# COMPACT_ATOMS: atom_id res chain seq x y z
N MET A 1 12.62 -5.50 62.35
CA MET A 1 13.36 -4.65 63.29
C MET A 1 12.41 -4.27 64.40
N ASP A 2 12.59 -4.92 65.54
CA ASP A 2 11.71 -4.87 66.70
C ASP A 2 11.43 -3.43 67.13
N LYS A 3 10.15 -3.11 67.37
CA LYS A 3 9.74 -1.86 68.03
C LYS A 3 10.51 -1.77 69.35
N GLN A 4 11.48 -0.86 69.40
CA GLN A 4 12.41 -0.73 70.52
C GLN A 4 11.64 -0.45 71.81
N ASP A 5 11.54 -1.47 72.68
CA ASP A 5 10.96 -1.31 74.01
C ASP A 5 11.85 -0.41 74.87
N HIS A 6 11.24 0.43 75.72
CA HIS A 6 11.97 1.34 76.61
C HIS A 6 12.95 0.60 77.56
N TYR A 7 12.66 -0.65 77.92
CA TYR A 7 13.57 -1.52 78.68
C TYR A 7 14.82 -1.91 77.90
N THR A 8 14.65 -2.24 76.61
CA THR A 8 15.74 -2.60 75.70
C THR A 8 16.61 -1.40 75.37
N ILE A 9 16.02 -0.20 75.25
CA ILE A 9 16.76 1.07 75.03
C ILE A 9 17.69 1.38 76.22
N LEU A 10 17.23 1.16 77.46
CA LEU A 10 18.05 1.32 78.65
C LEU A 10 18.97 0.13 78.94
N GLY A 11 18.77 -1.02 78.27
CA GLY A 11 19.57 -2.23 78.45
C GLY A 11 19.31 -2.96 79.77
N ILE A 12 18.07 -2.89 80.28
CA ILE A 12 17.68 -3.44 81.59
C ILE A 12 16.51 -4.43 81.45
N SER A 13 16.42 -5.36 82.39
CA SER A 13 15.28 -6.29 82.47
C SER A 13 13.99 -5.57 82.88
N ARG A 14 12.83 -6.09 82.45
CA ARG A 14 11.50 -5.59 82.87
C ARG A 14 11.26 -5.69 84.38
N SER A 15 11.96 -6.62 85.05
CA SER A 15 11.95 -6.78 86.51
C SER A 15 12.90 -5.84 87.27
N ALA A 16 13.61 -4.95 86.57
CA ALA A 16 14.57 -4.05 87.19
C ALA A 16 13.91 -3.09 88.20
N ASN A 17 14.55 -2.93 89.35
CA ASN A 17 14.15 -1.98 90.38
C ASN A 17 14.47 -0.54 89.95
N LYS A 18 13.85 0.45 90.59
CA LYS A 18 13.99 1.88 90.27
C LYS A 18 15.45 2.36 90.31
N ASP A 19 16.24 1.84 91.24
CA ASP A 19 17.65 2.19 91.35
C ASP A 19 18.48 1.68 90.16
N ALA A 20 18.17 0.48 89.66
CA ALA A 20 18.81 -0.06 88.46
C ALA A 20 18.45 0.76 87.20
N ILE A 21 17.19 1.23 87.08
CA ILE A 21 16.76 2.12 86.00
C ILE A 21 17.56 3.44 86.03
N ARG A 22 17.74 4.02 87.21
CA ARG A 22 18.51 5.26 87.39
C ARG A 22 20.00 5.07 87.09
N GLN A 23 20.59 3.95 87.51
CA GLN A 23 21.99 3.64 87.23
C GLN A 23 22.23 3.41 85.72
N ALA A 24 21.37 2.64 85.06
CA ALA A 24 21.47 2.39 83.63
C ALA A 24 21.32 3.68 82.79
N TYR A 25 20.40 4.57 83.17
CA TYR A 25 20.26 5.88 82.54
C TYR A 25 21.55 6.72 82.70
N LYS A 26 22.15 6.79 83.90
CA LYS A 26 23.39 7.54 84.12
C LYS A 26 24.54 7.02 83.23
N LEU A 27 24.69 5.70 83.13
CA LEU A 27 25.74 5.09 82.29
C LEU A 27 25.50 5.38 80.80
N LYS A 28 24.27 5.24 80.31
CA LYS A 28 23.91 5.53 78.92
C LYS A 28 23.99 7.01 78.58
N ALA A 29 23.61 7.89 79.50
CA ALA A 29 23.69 9.33 79.33
C ALA A 29 25.14 9.82 79.23
N LEU A 30 26.07 9.23 80.01
CA LEU A 30 27.50 9.54 79.92
C LEU A 30 28.12 9.04 78.59
N GLN A 31 27.67 7.89 78.08
CA GLN A 31 28.16 7.32 76.82
C GLN A 31 27.64 8.05 75.58
N LEU A 32 26.40 8.56 75.64
CA LEU A 32 25.68 9.17 74.52
C LEU A 32 25.47 10.68 74.70
N HIS A 33 26.23 11.31 75.59
CA HIS A 33 26.14 12.75 75.79
C HIS A 33 26.52 13.48 74.48
N PRO A 34 25.73 14.46 74.02
CA PRO A 34 25.97 15.13 72.72
C PRO A 34 27.33 15.83 72.65
N ASP A 35 27.90 16.21 73.80
CA ASP A 35 29.24 16.81 73.91
C ASP A 35 30.38 15.83 73.57
N LYS A 36 30.19 14.53 73.85
CA LYS A 36 31.20 13.49 73.56
C LYS A 36 30.91 12.69 72.30
N ASN A 37 29.65 12.69 71.85
CA ASN A 37 29.21 11.90 70.72
C ASN A 37 28.20 12.70 69.87
N PRO A 38 28.67 13.53 68.92
CA PRO A 38 27.83 14.50 68.21
C PRO A 38 26.73 13.86 67.34
N ASN A 39 26.91 12.59 66.93
CA ASN A 39 25.89 11.84 66.18
C ASN A 39 24.91 11.06 67.08
N GLY A 40 25.07 11.14 68.41
CA GLY A 40 24.29 10.40 69.40
C GLY A 40 22.97 11.05 69.81
N GLU A 41 22.66 12.25 69.31
CA GLU A 41 21.52 13.05 69.77
C GLU A 41 20.17 12.32 69.63
N ALA A 42 19.96 11.64 68.50
CA ALA A 42 18.73 10.88 68.26
C ALA A 42 18.53 9.72 69.26
N ILE A 43 19.62 9.01 69.58
CA ILE A 43 19.59 7.89 70.53
C ILE A 43 19.48 8.41 71.97
N PHE A 44 20.12 9.53 72.27
CA PHE A 44 20.02 10.19 73.58
C PHE A 44 18.58 10.61 73.89
N LYS A 45 17.85 11.19 72.92
CA LYS A 45 16.42 11.52 73.07
C LYS A 45 15.58 10.29 73.40
N LEU A 46 15.86 9.14 72.78
CA LEU A 46 15.15 7.87 73.08
C LEU A 46 15.46 7.37 74.49
N VAL A 47 16.72 7.46 74.94
CA VAL A 47 17.15 7.09 76.30
C VAL A 47 16.47 7.97 77.36
N VAL A 48 16.35 9.28 77.10
CA VAL A 48 15.65 10.22 77.99
C VAL A 48 14.16 9.87 78.07
N ASN A 49 13.50 9.63 76.93
CA ASN A 49 12.08 9.25 76.90
C ASN A 49 11.81 7.91 77.63
N ALA A 50 12.72 6.94 77.48
CA ALA A 50 12.66 5.68 78.20
C ALA A 50 12.78 5.86 79.72
N TYR A 51 13.75 6.66 80.17
CA TYR A 51 13.91 6.94 81.59
C TYR A 51 12.70 7.69 82.18
N GLN A 52 12.17 8.70 81.48
CA GLN A 52 11.00 9.45 81.95
C GLN A 52 9.75 8.57 82.12
N THR A 53 9.55 7.60 81.23
CA THR A 53 8.41 6.67 81.28
C THR A 53 8.61 5.61 82.37
N LEU A 54 9.83 5.10 82.55
CA LEU A 54 10.12 4.00 83.49
C LEU A 54 10.41 4.45 84.94
N ASN A 55 10.83 5.70 85.15
CA ASN A 55 11.17 6.23 86.47
C ASN A 55 9.92 6.59 87.31
N ASP A 56 8.81 6.96 86.66
CA ASP A 56 7.52 7.23 87.30
C ASP A 56 6.69 5.93 87.41
N PRO A 57 6.31 5.49 88.62
CA PRO A 57 5.57 4.24 88.80
C PRO A 57 4.21 4.22 88.08
N THR A 58 3.56 5.38 87.95
CA THR A 58 2.26 5.48 87.28
C THR A 58 2.39 5.30 85.77
N LYS A 59 3.38 5.96 85.16
CA LYS A 59 3.69 5.85 83.73
C LYS A 59 4.25 4.48 83.39
N ARG A 60 5.10 3.90 84.25
CA ARG A 60 5.61 2.53 84.10
C ARG A 60 4.47 1.52 84.11
N SER A 61 3.55 1.61 85.06
CA SER A 61 2.40 0.69 85.13
C SER A 61 1.49 0.80 83.90
N ALA A 62 1.22 2.02 83.42
CA ALA A 62 0.45 2.25 82.20
C ALA A 62 1.15 1.66 80.97
N TYR A 63 2.46 1.88 80.85
CA TYR A 63 3.30 1.34 79.78
C TYR A 63 3.36 -0.20 79.81
N ASP A 64 3.56 -0.80 80.98
CA ASP A 64 3.58 -2.26 81.16
C ASP A 64 2.24 -2.91 80.79
N ARG A 65 1.13 -2.23 81.12
CA ARG A 65 -0.22 -2.68 80.74
C ARG A 65 -0.45 -2.61 79.24
N GLU A 66 0.02 -1.56 78.58
CA GLU A 66 -0.04 -1.42 77.13
C GLU A 66 0.85 -2.46 76.43
N LEU A 67 2.05 -2.69 76.95
CA LEU A 67 2.97 -3.71 76.46
C LEU A 67 2.38 -5.11 76.58
N THR A 68 1.78 -5.45 77.72
CA THR A 68 1.06 -6.71 77.93
C THR A 68 -0.15 -6.85 76.99
N ARG A 69 -0.89 -5.75 76.73
CA ARG A 69 -2.00 -5.74 75.77
C ARG A 69 -1.49 -5.98 74.35
N ARG A 70 -0.36 -5.36 73.97
CA ARG A 70 0.29 -5.53 72.66
C ARG A 70 0.74 -6.97 72.46
N GLU A 71 1.30 -7.59 73.48
CA GLU A 71 1.73 -9.00 73.49
C GLU A 71 0.54 -9.98 73.47
N ARG A 72 -0.57 -9.65 74.14
CA ARG A 72 -1.82 -10.44 74.08
C ARG A 72 -2.62 -10.25 72.78
N GLY A 73 -2.28 -9.26 71.96
CA GLY A 73 -2.97 -8.93 70.71
C GLY A 73 -2.68 -9.85 69.53
N SER A 74 -1.81 -10.84 69.68
CA SER A 74 -1.39 -11.77 68.62
C SER A 74 -1.77 -13.23 68.91
N GLY A 75 -3.05 -13.49 69.22
CA GLY A 75 -3.54 -14.86 69.40
C GLY A 75 -5.05 -14.96 69.69
N ALA A 76 -5.81 -15.36 68.67
CA ALA A 76 -7.09 -16.08 68.68
C ALA A 76 -8.16 -15.75 69.75
N ARG A 77 -9.31 -15.24 69.27
CA ARG A 77 -10.60 -15.36 69.97
C ARG A 77 -11.25 -16.69 69.62
N PRO A 78 -11.72 -17.51 70.57
CA PRO A 78 -12.87 -18.37 70.31
C PRO A 78 -14.15 -17.65 70.76
N TYR A 79 -14.97 -17.41 69.75
CA TYR A 79 -16.42 -17.56 69.70
C TYR A 79 -17.26 -17.37 70.98
N ARG A 80 -18.16 -16.39 70.86
CA ARG A 80 -19.29 -16.10 71.73
C ARG A 80 -20.47 -16.99 71.32
N GLN A 81 -21.00 -17.79 72.25
CA GLN A 81 -22.30 -18.45 72.09
C GLN A 81 -23.23 -17.96 73.21
N ALA A 82 -24.44 -17.57 72.80
CA ALA A 82 -25.49 -17.04 73.65
C ALA A 82 -26.39 -18.18 74.19
N ALA A 83 -26.80 -18.07 75.45
CA ALA A 83 -28.00 -18.69 76.01
C ALA A 83 -28.45 -17.81 77.21
N ARG A 84 -29.59 -17.08 77.11
CA ARG A 84 -30.93 -17.42 77.67
C ARG A 84 -30.88 -17.66 79.20
N GLN A 85 -31.31 -16.71 80.04
CA GLN A 85 -32.68 -16.43 80.54
C GLN A 85 -32.74 -16.68 82.09
N PRO A 86 -33.75 -16.16 82.83
CA PRO A 86 -33.60 -15.45 84.11
C PRO A 86 -34.17 -16.17 85.34
N SER A 87 -33.83 -15.67 86.54
CA SER A 87 -34.66 -15.72 87.75
C SER A 87 -34.13 -14.76 88.84
N SER A 88 -34.94 -13.76 89.20
CA SER A 88 -34.86 -13.02 90.47
C SER A 88 -35.37 -13.90 91.64
N PRO A 89 -35.43 -13.42 92.91
CA PRO A 89 -34.56 -12.53 93.68
C PRO A 89 -34.24 -13.13 95.08
N ALA A 90 -33.32 -12.52 95.84
CA ALA A 90 -33.48 -12.26 97.29
C ALA A 90 -32.14 -11.83 97.93
N ALA A 91 -32.26 -10.80 98.77
CA ALA A 91 -31.65 -10.66 100.10
C ALA A 91 -30.10 -10.63 100.21
N ASN A 92 -29.47 -9.74 100.95
CA ASN A 92 -29.82 -8.50 101.66
C ASN A 92 -28.46 -7.93 102.19
N PRO A 93 -28.39 -6.87 103.01
CA PRO A 93 -27.57 -5.69 102.70
C PRO A 93 -26.63 -5.32 103.88
N SER A 94 -26.31 -4.03 103.97
CA SER A 94 -25.77 -3.28 105.12
C SER A 94 -24.29 -2.96 105.00
N SER A 95 -23.89 -1.70 104.75
CA SER A 95 -23.98 -0.51 105.62
C SER A 95 -23.15 -0.65 106.90
N SER A 96 -22.13 0.21 107.02
CA SER A 96 -21.64 0.77 108.30
C SER A 96 -20.56 1.83 108.04
N TYR A 97 -20.97 3.08 107.83
CA TYR A 97 -20.20 4.23 108.30
C TYR A 97 -21.04 4.89 109.39
N GLY A 98 -20.73 4.56 110.64
CA GLY A 98 -21.12 5.26 111.87
C GLY A 98 -19.89 5.24 112.78
N ALA A 99 -19.35 6.40 113.15
CA ALA A 99 -19.72 7.14 114.35
C ALA A 99 -19.30 6.44 115.66
N ASP A 100 -18.46 7.17 116.39
CA ASP A 100 -18.40 7.23 117.85
C ASP A 100 -17.82 6.03 118.64
N ALA A 101 -16.68 6.28 119.30
CA ALA A 101 -16.10 5.43 120.33
C ALA A 101 -15.91 6.25 121.62
N GLY A 102 -17.04 6.64 122.22
CA GLY A 102 -17.13 7.01 123.63
C GLY A 102 -17.19 5.77 124.54
N THR A 103 -16.33 5.76 125.55
CA THR A 103 -16.37 4.87 126.71
C THR A 103 -17.72 4.98 127.44
N SER A 104 -18.58 3.97 127.32
CA SER A 104 -19.87 3.93 128.01
C SER A 104 -19.79 3.08 129.28
N ARG A 105 -19.75 3.74 130.44
CA ARG A 105 -20.18 3.16 131.72
C ARG A 105 -21.70 2.95 131.64
N LYS A 106 -22.16 1.72 131.87
CA LYS A 106 -23.60 1.41 131.96
C LYS A 106 -24.25 2.30 133.05
N PRO A 107 -25.34 3.04 132.76
CA PRO A 107 -26.08 3.75 133.78
C PRO A 107 -26.82 2.75 134.68
N ARG A 108 -26.80 3.00 136.00
CA ARG A 108 -27.34 2.10 137.03
C ARG A 108 -28.88 2.13 137.15
N TYR A 109 -29.58 2.97 136.37
CA TYR A 109 -31.04 3.10 136.35
C TYR A 109 -31.52 3.31 134.91
N ALA A 110 -32.64 2.68 134.53
CA ALA A 110 -33.07 2.56 133.13
C ALA A 110 -34.13 3.59 132.71
N THR A 111 -34.72 4.34 133.65
CA THR A 111 -35.67 5.43 133.39
C THR A 111 -35.57 6.49 134.50
N ASP A 112 -35.78 7.77 134.18
CA ASP A 112 -35.79 8.86 135.17
C ASP A 112 -36.86 8.68 136.26
N GLU A 113 -37.89 7.89 135.95
CA GLU A 113 -38.95 7.51 136.89
C GLU A 113 -38.50 6.50 137.95
N GLN A 114 -37.50 5.65 137.64
CA GLN A 114 -36.86 4.75 138.60
C GLN A 114 -35.90 5.50 139.54
N LEU A 115 -35.20 6.52 139.03
CA LEU A 115 -34.35 7.40 139.83
C LEU A 115 -35.18 8.19 140.86
N PHE A 116 -36.35 8.69 140.44
CA PHE A 116 -37.25 9.45 141.30
C PHE A 116 -37.91 8.58 142.38
N LYS A 117 -38.29 7.33 142.06
CA LYS A 117 -38.85 6.37 143.03
C LYS A 117 -37.84 5.97 144.11
N ASP A 118 -36.58 5.74 143.75
CA ASP A 118 -35.54 5.30 144.69
C ASP A 118 -35.06 6.43 145.62
N ALA A 119 -34.98 7.66 145.09
CA ALA A 119 -34.72 8.86 145.89
C ALA A 119 -35.90 9.21 146.82
N TYR A 120 -37.14 9.02 146.36
CA TYR A 120 -38.35 9.22 147.16
C TYR A 120 -38.51 8.16 148.27
N GLU A 121 -38.15 6.90 148.00
CA GLU A 121 -38.09 5.81 148.99
C GLU A 121 -37.01 6.07 150.07
N GLN A 122 -35.84 6.59 149.69
CA GLN A 122 -34.80 6.98 150.65
C GLN A 122 -35.23 8.16 151.52
N TYR A 123 -35.96 9.13 150.97
CA TYR A 123 -36.52 10.24 151.73
C TYR A 123 -37.60 9.77 152.73
N LYS A 124 -38.38 8.75 152.37
CA LYS A 124 -39.42 8.16 153.22
C LYS A 124 -38.86 7.30 154.37
N LYS A 125 -37.66 6.73 154.21
CA LYS A 125 -37.00 5.83 155.18
C LYS A 125 -36.18 6.55 156.26
N ASN A 126 -36.01 7.87 156.21
CA ASN A 126 -35.22 8.59 157.21
C ASN A 126 -35.83 9.93 157.67
N PRO A 127 -36.88 9.90 158.51
CA PRO A 127 -37.36 11.08 159.21
C PRO A 127 -36.65 11.26 160.57
N LEU A 128 -35.86 12.33 160.69
CA LEU A 128 -35.42 12.97 161.95
C LEU A 128 -34.61 12.14 162.97
N SER A 129 -33.27 12.30 162.93
CA SER A 129 -32.38 12.54 164.10
C SER A 129 -30.93 12.64 163.61
N GLY A 130 -30.04 13.57 163.97
CA GLY A 130 -30.15 14.84 164.68
C GLY A 130 -28.89 15.67 164.32
N THR A 131 -29.11 16.97 164.04
CA THR A 131 -28.44 18.20 164.56
C THR A 131 -26.95 18.22 164.99
N PRO A 132 -26.30 19.41 165.11
CA PRO A 132 -26.71 20.78 164.69
C PRO A 132 -25.60 21.69 164.12
N ASN A 133 -25.97 22.52 163.14
CA ASN A 133 -25.66 23.97 163.04
C ASN A 133 -26.38 24.47 161.77
N GLY A 134 -27.57 25.09 161.79
CA GLY A 134 -27.89 26.38 162.42
C GLY A 134 -27.45 27.51 161.48
N GLY A 135 -28.29 28.18 160.70
CA GLY A 135 -29.72 28.07 160.43
C GLY A 135 -30.13 29.14 159.41
N PHE A 136 -31.33 29.04 158.84
CA PHE A 136 -32.07 30.21 158.35
C PHE A 136 -33.56 29.91 158.46
N ARG A 137 -34.25 30.79 159.21
CA ARG A 137 -35.65 30.67 159.61
C ARG A 137 -36.58 31.11 158.47
N CYS A 138 -37.68 30.39 158.33
CA CYS A 138 -38.90 30.82 157.63
C CYS A 138 -39.60 31.94 158.41
N ALA A 139 -40.11 32.94 157.69
CA ALA A 139 -41.19 33.83 158.15
C ALA A 139 -41.97 34.34 156.91
N THR A 140 -43.10 33.71 156.61
CA THR A 140 -44.48 34.24 156.69
C THR A 140 -44.83 35.38 155.72
N SER A 141 -45.56 35.05 154.65
CA SER A 141 -46.88 35.65 154.35
C SER A 141 -47.50 34.91 153.16
N GLU A 142 -48.80 34.64 153.27
CA GLU A 142 -49.59 33.85 152.33
C GLU A 142 -49.77 34.61 151.00
N GLY A 143 -48.90 34.33 150.04
CA GLY A 143 -49.21 34.37 148.61
C GLY A 143 -49.19 32.93 148.13
N THR A 144 -50.36 32.30 148.03
CA THR A 144 -50.57 30.88 147.72
C THR A 144 -49.60 30.34 146.67
N PHE A 145 -49.00 29.17 146.92
CA PHE A 145 -48.20 28.41 145.96
C PHE A 145 -48.84 28.34 144.56
N ALA A 146 -50.18 28.38 144.47
CA ALA A 146 -50.93 28.47 143.23
C ALA A 146 -50.64 29.72 142.39
N GLU A 147 -50.46 30.90 142.98
CA GLU A 147 -50.10 32.12 142.25
C GLU A 147 -48.65 32.10 141.79
N TRP A 148 -47.74 31.64 142.66
CA TRP A 148 -46.35 31.41 142.30
C TRP A 148 -46.22 30.39 141.15
N PHE A 149 -46.99 29.31 141.21
CA PHE A 149 -47.00 28.25 140.19
C PHE A 149 -47.60 28.74 138.87
N LYS A 150 -48.69 29.52 138.90
CA LYS A 150 -49.28 30.15 137.70
C LYS A 150 -48.29 31.13 137.05
N LYS A 151 -47.66 32.00 137.84
CA LYS A 151 -46.62 32.91 137.36
C LYS A 151 -45.44 32.16 136.76
N LYS A 152 -45.00 31.07 137.38
CA LYS A 152 -43.93 30.22 136.85
C LYS A 152 -44.32 29.48 135.57
N GLN A 153 -45.56 29.02 135.45
CA GLN A 153 -46.07 28.44 134.19
C GLN A 153 -46.14 29.50 133.07
N GLU A 154 -46.50 30.73 133.39
CA GLU A 154 -46.53 31.82 132.42
C GLU A 154 -45.11 32.26 131.98
N GLU A 155 -44.14 32.29 132.90
CA GLU A 155 -42.72 32.49 132.57
C GLU A 155 -42.15 31.39 131.67
N LEU A 156 -42.49 30.12 131.94
CA LEU A 156 -42.14 28.99 131.07
C LEU A 156 -42.77 29.13 129.67
N ARG A 157 -44.06 29.49 129.58
CA ARG A 157 -44.73 29.75 128.31
C ARG A 157 -44.08 30.89 127.52
N ARG A 158 -43.75 32.00 128.17
CA ARG A 158 -43.05 33.13 127.53
C ARG A 158 -41.64 32.72 127.08
N ALA A 159 -40.93 31.90 127.85
CA ALA A 159 -39.64 31.37 127.45
C ALA A 159 -39.76 30.40 126.25
N GLU A 160 -40.79 29.56 126.21
CA GLU A 160 -41.12 28.72 125.05
C GLU A 160 -41.49 29.54 123.81
N GLU A 161 -42.21 30.65 123.97
CA GLU A 161 -42.53 31.58 122.87
C GLU A 161 -41.27 32.28 122.34
N VAL A 162 -40.37 32.72 123.21
CA VAL A 162 -39.10 33.33 122.80
C VAL A 162 -38.20 32.31 122.10
N THR A 163 -38.16 31.06 122.56
CA THR A 163 -37.39 30.00 121.90
C THR A 163 -38.00 29.61 120.56
N LYS A 164 -39.34 29.53 120.44
CA LYS A 164 -40.04 29.35 119.16
C LYS A 164 -39.78 30.52 118.21
N ALA A 165 -39.82 31.77 118.69
CA ALA A 165 -39.52 32.95 117.88
C ALA A 165 -38.07 32.97 117.38
N LYS A 166 -37.10 32.60 118.24
CA LYS A 166 -35.69 32.43 117.85
C LYS A 166 -35.52 31.31 116.82
N ALA A 167 -36.22 30.19 116.98
CA ALA A 167 -36.20 29.09 116.01
C ALA A 167 -36.82 29.48 114.66
N GLU A 168 -37.94 30.22 114.66
CA GLU A 168 -38.53 30.75 113.42
C GLU A 168 -37.65 31.80 112.75
N TYR A 169 -37.00 32.67 113.52
CA TYR A 169 -36.00 33.60 112.98
C TYR A 169 -34.81 32.87 112.34
N ALA A 170 -34.29 31.82 113.00
CA ALA A 170 -33.23 30.98 112.44
C ALA A 170 -33.65 30.31 111.12
N LYS A 171 -34.87 29.75 111.04
CA LYS A 171 -35.42 29.18 109.79
C LYS A 171 -35.57 30.23 108.69
N ASN A 172 -36.00 31.45 109.03
CA ASN A 172 -36.14 32.52 108.05
C ASN A 172 -34.77 33.01 107.56
N LEU A 173 -33.77 33.06 108.43
CA LEU A 173 -32.38 33.35 108.05
C LEU A 173 -31.83 32.28 107.10
N GLU A 174 -32.04 30.99 107.41
CA GLU A 174 -31.65 29.89 106.52
C GLU A 174 -32.35 29.97 105.16
N ARG A 175 -33.65 30.31 105.13
CA ARG A 175 -34.39 30.52 103.87
C ARG A 175 -33.84 31.70 103.07
N GLU A 176 -33.45 32.79 103.72
CA GLU A 176 -32.83 33.94 103.05
C GLU A 176 -31.43 33.61 102.52
N GLU A 177 -30.62 32.86 103.28
CA GLU A 177 -29.32 32.37 102.82
C GLU A 177 -29.46 31.40 101.65
N GLN A 178 -30.47 30.51 101.68
CA GLN A 178 -30.81 29.63 100.56
C GLN A 178 -31.20 30.44 99.33
N ARG A 179 -32.06 31.46 99.47
CA ARG A 179 -32.42 32.37 98.37
C ARG A 179 -31.21 33.09 97.79
N ARG A 180 -30.34 33.66 98.63
CA ARG A 180 -29.10 34.32 98.17
C ARG A 180 -28.15 33.32 97.49
N ALA A 181 -28.05 32.09 98.00
CA ALA A 181 -27.24 31.04 97.39
C ALA A 181 -27.82 30.59 96.04
N GLU A 182 -29.14 30.52 95.90
CA GLU A 182 -29.83 30.24 94.64
C GLU A 182 -29.64 31.36 93.63
N GLU A 183 -29.84 32.62 94.02
CA GLU A 183 -29.56 33.80 93.19
C GLU A 183 -28.09 33.84 92.73
N TRP A 184 -27.16 33.50 93.63
CA TRP A 184 -25.75 33.41 93.28
C TRP A 184 -25.46 32.26 92.29
N ARG A 185 -26.08 31.09 92.47
CA ARG A 185 -25.99 29.96 91.52
C ARG A 185 -26.60 30.30 90.16
N ASP A 186 -27.74 30.99 90.14
CA ASP A 186 -28.38 31.46 88.90
C ASP A 186 -27.51 32.48 88.17
N MET A 187 -26.88 33.39 88.91
CA MET A 187 -25.93 34.34 88.33
C MET A 187 -24.70 33.62 87.75
N GLN A 188 -24.17 32.58 88.42
CA GLN A 188 -23.09 31.76 87.86
C GLN A 188 -23.52 30.98 86.61
N ARG A 189 -24.72 30.37 86.63
CA ARG A 189 -25.30 29.68 85.47
C ARG A 189 -25.45 30.63 84.28
N ARG A 190 -26.00 31.82 84.48
CA ARG A 190 -26.13 32.83 83.40
C ARG A 190 -24.77 33.23 82.83
N ARG A 191 -23.75 33.42 83.67
CA ARG A 191 -22.38 33.70 83.20
C ARG A 191 -21.72 32.51 82.50
N GLU A 192 -22.11 31.28 82.82
CA GLU A 192 -21.66 30.08 82.10
C GLU A 192 -22.36 29.98 80.75
N GLU A 193 -23.67 30.18 80.71
CA GLU A 193 -24.47 30.23 79.48
C GLU A 193 -23.98 31.34 78.53
N GLU A 194 -23.73 32.55 79.02
CA GLU A 194 -23.15 33.65 78.23
C GLU A 194 -21.79 33.27 77.63
N ARG A 195 -20.90 32.65 78.43
CA ARG A 195 -19.59 32.18 77.93
C ARG A 195 -19.73 31.04 76.92
N GLU A 196 -20.69 30.14 77.12
CA GLU A 196 -20.98 29.06 76.18
C GLU A 196 -21.55 29.61 74.88
N GLU A 197 -22.42 30.62 74.94
CA GLU A 197 -22.96 31.31 73.78
C GLU A 197 -21.86 32.08 73.02
N GLU A 198 -20.98 32.79 73.71
CA GLU A 198 -19.82 33.44 73.10
C GLU A 198 -18.91 32.42 72.40
N MET A 199 -18.63 31.28 73.05
CA MET A 199 -17.85 30.20 72.46
C MET A 199 -18.57 29.56 71.26
N ARG A 200 -19.89 29.44 71.31
CA ARG A 200 -20.72 28.92 70.21
C ARG A 200 -20.68 29.88 69.03
N GLN A 201 -20.88 31.17 69.26
CA GLN A 201 -20.80 32.21 68.23
C GLN A 201 -19.40 32.28 67.62
N ALA A 202 -18.34 32.24 68.44
CA ALA A 202 -16.96 32.23 67.96
C ALA A 202 -16.66 30.98 67.12
N LYS A 203 -17.22 29.82 67.48
CA LYS A 203 -17.10 28.59 66.69
C LYS A 203 -17.84 28.71 65.37
N GLU A 204 -19.07 29.22 65.37
CA GLU A 204 -19.88 29.46 64.18
C GLU A 204 -19.18 30.44 63.21
N GLN A 205 -18.57 31.51 63.74
CA GLN A 205 -17.78 32.45 62.93
C GLN A 205 -16.58 31.77 62.27
N ARG A 206 -15.79 30.99 63.04
CA ARG A 206 -14.65 30.23 62.50
C ARG A 206 -15.07 29.21 61.46
N ASP A 207 -16.17 28.50 61.71
CA ASP A 207 -16.71 27.51 60.77
C ASP A 207 -17.20 28.20 59.49
N HIS A 208 -17.87 29.36 59.61
CA HIS A 208 -18.28 30.18 58.47
C HIS A 208 -17.10 30.70 57.65
N GLU A 209 -16.08 31.26 58.29
CA GLU A 209 -14.84 31.72 57.63
C GLU A 209 -14.14 30.57 56.90
N ARG A 210 -14.03 29.41 57.56
CA ARG A 210 -13.44 28.21 56.96
C ARG A 210 -14.25 27.75 55.74
N ASP A 211 -15.57 27.75 55.83
CA ASP A 211 -16.44 27.38 54.71
C ASP A 211 -16.36 28.38 53.56
N MET A 212 -16.25 29.67 53.84
CA MET A 212 -16.04 30.70 52.83
C MET A 212 -14.70 30.52 52.11
N LEU A 213 -13.61 30.27 52.84
CA LEU A 213 -12.31 29.96 52.26
C LEU A 213 -12.34 28.65 51.47
N ARG A 214 -13.08 27.63 51.95
CA ARG A 214 -13.26 26.36 51.22
C ARG A 214 -13.97 26.61 49.89
N ARG A 215 -15.08 27.35 49.89
CA ARG A 215 -15.82 27.71 48.67
C ARG A 215 -14.97 28.51 47.69
N LYS A 216 -14.17 29.46 48.19
CA LYS A 216 -13.24 30.25 47.37
C LYS A 216 -12.16 29.36 46.73
N ARG A 217 -11.55 28.45 47.49
CA ARG A 217 -10.59 27.48 46.95
C ARG A 217 -11.24 26.53 45.95
N GLU A 218 -12.48 26.09 46.21
CA GLU A 218 -13.24 25.24 45.29
C GLU A 218 -13.58 25.98 43.98
N SER A 219 -13.95 27.26 44.03
CA SER A 219 -14.18 28.07 42.83
C SER A 219 -12.89 28.33 42.06
N GLU A 220 -11.81 28.73 42.75
CA GLU A 220 -10.48 28.92 42.15
C GLU A 220 -9.97 27.61 41.51
N ALA A 221 -10.14 26.47 42.16
CA ALA A 221 -9.74 25.17 41.59
C ALA A 221 -10.60 24.78 40.38
N LYS A 222 -11.89 25.14 40.36
CA LYS A 222 -12.75 24.94 39.18
C LYS A 222 -12.34 25.86 38.02
N GLU A 223 -12.02 27.11 38.31
CA GLU A 223 -11.52 28.07 37.33
C GLU A 223 -10.17 27.64 36.76
N GLN A 224 -9.25 27.16 37.60
CA GLN A 224 -7.97 26.59 37.16
C GLN A 224 -8.18 25.39 36.26
N LYS A 225 -9.03 24.43 36.64
CA LYS A 225 -9.35 23.27 35.79
C LYS A 225 -10.01 23.68 34.47
N ALA A 226 -10.89 24.68 34.49
CA ALA A 226 -11.51 25.21 33.29
C ALA A 226 -10.48 25.91 32.39
N ALA A 227 -9.53 26.65 32.98
CA ALA A 227 -8.42 27.28 32.26
C ALA A 227 -7.46 26.23 31.67
N GLU A 228 -7.12 25.18 32.41
CA GLU A 228 -6.33 24.03 31.92
C GLU A 228 -7.03 23.32 30.76
N GLN A 229 -8.33 23.04 30.89
CA GLN A 229 -9.12 22.45 29.81
C GLN A 229 -9.17 23.37 28.58
N LYS A 230 -9.36 24.67 28.79
CA LYS A 230 -9.34 25.66 27.71
C LYS A 230 -7.97 25.70 27.02
N ALA A 231 -6.88 25.75 27.78
CA ALA A 231 -5.53 25.73 27.24
C ALA A 231 -5.22 24.43 26.48
N LEU A 232 -5.69 23.28 26.97
CA LEU A 232 -5.56 22.00 26.26
C LEU A 232 -6.35 22.00 24.95
N MET A 233 -7.56 22.54 24.95
CA MET A 233 -8.37 22.68 23.74
C MET A 233 -7.76 23.67 22.74
N GLU A 234 -7.16 24.76 23.21
CA GLU A 234 -6.43 25.72 22.38
C GLU A 234 -5.17 25.08 21.78
N ALA A 235 -4.36 24.40 22.56
CA ALA A 235 -3.19 23.66 22.08
C ALA A 235 -3.58 22.57 21.07
N TYR A 236 -4.68 21.84 21.32
CA TYR A 236 -5.22 20.89 20.36
C TYR A 236 -5.65 21.57 19.06
N ALA A 237 -6.32 22.72 19.15
CA ALA A 237 -6.72 23.50 17.97
C ALA A 237 -5.52 24.06 17.19
N GLU A 238 -4.42 24.43 17.85
CA GLU A 238 -3.17 24.84 17.21
C GLU A 238 -2.54 23.69 16.42
N VAL A 239 -2.41 22.51 17.03
CA VAL A 239 -1.91 21.31 16.33
C VAL A 239 -2.79 20.98 15.13
N GLN A 240 -4.12 21.10 15.24
CA GLN A 240 -5.03 20.90 14.11
C GLN A 240 -4.81 21.93 12.99
N ARG A 241 -4.58 23.21 13.33
CA ARG A 241 -4.27 24.25 12.33
C ARG A 241 -2.94 24.01 11.64
N GLU A 242 -1.91 23.58 12.37
CA GLU A 242 -0.61 23.21 11.78
C GLU A 242 -0.75 22.03 10.83
N GLN A 243 -1.47 20.98 11.24
CA GLN A 243 -1.76 19.83 10.37
C GLN A 243 -2.52 20.26 9.10
N GLN A 244 -3.50 21.15 9.21
CA GLN A 244 -4.21 21.70 8.05
C GLN A 244 -3.28 22.51 7.16
N ALA A 245 -2.42 23.36 7.73
CA ALA A 245 -1.44 24.14 6.98
C ALA A 245 -0.42 23.26 6.26
N ASP A 246 0.01 22.15 6.85
CA ASP A 246 0.88 21.15 6.22
C ASP A 246 0.22 20.45 5.04
N VAL A 247 -1.04 20.03 5.20
CA VAL A 247 -1.84 19.49 4.10
C VAL A 247 -1.97 20.50 2.97
N GLU A 248 -2.28 21.77 3.28
CA GLU A 248 -2.37 22.83 2.27
C GLU A 248 -1.02 23.15 1.61
N ARG A 249 0.11 23.05 2.33
CA ARG A 249 1.45 23.18 1.75
C ARG A 249 1.69 22.05 0.75
N HIS A 250 1.47 20.80 1.15
CA HIS A 250 1.61 19.65 0.25
C HIS A 250 0.71 19.73 -0.98
N LEU A 251 -0.54 20.20 -0.83
CA LEU A 251 -1.44 20.40 -1.96
C LEU A 251 -0.96 21.50 -2.90
N ARG A 252 -0.35 22.58 -2.38
CA ARG A 252 0.26 23.63 -3.20
C ARG A 252 1.48 23.12 -3.96
N ASP A 253 2.34 22.33 -3.33
CA ASP A 253 3.52 21.72 -3.97
C ASP A 253 3.11 20.71 -5.05
N LEU A 254 2.08 19.89 -4.80
CA LEU A 254 1.53 19.01 -5.83
C LEU A 254 0.93 19.79 -7.00
N ALA A 255 0.30 20.94 -6.73
CA ALA A 255 -0.24 21.80 -7.76
C ALA A 255 0.87 22.47 -8.59
N SER A 256 1.99 22.88 -7.99
CA SER A 256 3.14 23.42 -8.74
C SER A 256 3.78 22.33 -9.60
N GLN A 257 4.04 21.15 -9.04
CA GLN A 257 4.57 20.00 -9.79
C GLN A 257 3.67 19.62 -10.97
N LYS A 258 2.35 19.64 -10.79
CA LYS A 258 1.40 19.38 -11.88
C LYS A 258 1.46 20.44 -12.98
N ARG A 259 1.71 21.71 -12.64
CA ARG A 259 1.89 22.80 -13.61
C ARG A 259 3.20 22.63 -14.37
N GLU A 260 4.29 22.35 -13.68
CA GLU A 260 5.60 22.07 -14.29
C GLU A 260 5.52 20.90 -15.27
N LEU A 261 4.92 19.77 -14.85
CA LEU A 261 4.69 18.62 -15.74
C LEU A 261 3.81 18.96 -16.94
N ALA A 262 2.83 19.87 -16.78
CA ALA A 262 1.99 20.31 -17.89
C ALA A 262 2.76 21.21 -18.87
N GLU A 263 3.66 22.05 -18.36
CA GLU A 263 4.55 22.88 -19.17
C GLU A 263 5.59 22.01 -19.90
N GLU A 264 6.20 21.04 -19.25
CA GLU A 264 7.10 20.06 -19.89
C GLU A 264 6.38 19.28 -20.99
N ARG A 265 5.15 18.83 -20.74
CA ARG A 265 4.31 18.18 -21.77
C ARG A 265 4.02 19.10 -22.95
N ARG A 266 3.79 20.40 -22.71
CA ARG A 266 3.62 21.39 -23.78
C ARG A 266 4.91 21.57 -24.57
N ARG A 267 6.05 21.76 -23.91
CA ARG A 267 7.36 21.86 -24.57
C ARG A 267 7.67 20.64 -25.43
N LEU A 268 7.49 19.44 -24.88
CA LEU A 268 7.68 18.20 -25.64
C LEU A 268 6.70 18.08 -26.82
N ALA A 269 5.48 18.61 -26.71
CA ALA A 269 4.54 18.64 -27.82
C ALA A 269 4.95 19.65 -28.90
N GLU A 270 5.46 20.81 -28.52
CA GLU A 270 6.03 21.82 -29.42
C GLU A 270 7.26 21.25 -30.15
N GLU A 271 8.22 20.66 -29.44
CA GLU A 271 9.39 20.00 -30.03
C GLU A 271 8.99 18.88 -31.01
N ARG A 272 7.95 18.08 -30.67
CA ARG A 272 7.41 17.06 -31.58
C ARG A 272 6.75 17.67 -32.81
N ALA A 273 6.06 18.80 -32.67
CA ALA A 273 5.44 19.50 -33.79
C ALA A 273 6.51 20.10 -34.72
N GLU A 274 7.56 20.71 -34.16
CA GLU A 274 8.72 21.20 -34.90
C GLU A 274 9.44 20.06 -35.64
N ALA A 275 9.71 18.94 -34.96
CA ALA A 275 10.31 17.76 -35.59
C ALA A 275 9.42 17.19 -36.71
N ALA A 276 8.09 17.19 -36.53
CA ALA A 276 7.16 16.77 -37.57
C ALA A 276 7.16 17.71 -38.77
N ASN A 277 7.24 19.03 -38.54
CA ASN A 277 7.37 20.04 -39.59
C ASN A 277 8.67 19.86 -40.38
N LEU A 278 9.81 19.75 -39.71
CA LEU A 278 11.10 19.46 -40.34
C LEU A 278 11.06 18.15 -41.15
N ALA A 279 10.45 17.09 -40.60
CA ALA A 279 10.28 15.83 -41.32
C ALA A 279 9.34 15.96 -42.53
N ALA A 280 8.36 16.87 -42.50
CA ALA A 280 7.51 17.18 -43.64
C ALA A 280 8.29 17.96 -44.71
N GLU A 281 9.12 18.93 -44.32
CA GLU A 281 10.01 19.66 -45.23
C GLU A 281 11.04 18.72 -45.90
N HIS A 282 11.66 17.82 -45.14
CA HIS A 282 12.55 16.79 -45.68
C HIS A 282 11.83 15.84 -46.64
N ARG A 283 10.57 15.48 -46.36
CA ARG A 283 9.75 14.68 -47.27
C ARG A 283 9.45 15.45 -48.56
N PHE A 284 9.02 16.69 -48.44
CA PHE A 284 8.71 17.55 -49.59
C PHE A 284 9.94 17.77 -50.50
N THR A 285 11.09 18.09 -49.91
CA THR A 285 12.34 18.26 -50.67
C THR A 285 12.78 16.95 -51.34
N ARG A 286 12.66 15.81 -50.65
CA ARG A 286 12.90 14.49 -51.24
C ARG A 286 11.98 14.21 -52.41
N ASP A 287 10.68 14.49 -52.29
CA ASP A 287 9.71 14.26 -53.36
C ASP A 287 10.00 15.13 -54.58
N ILE A 288 10.40 16.39 -54.39
CA ILE A 288 10.86 17.26 -55.49
C ILE A 288 12.11 16.66 -56.14
N ALA A 289 13.12 16.28 -55.37
CA ALA A 289 14.35 15.70 -55.90
C ALA A 289 14.07 14.40 -56.66
N GLN A 290 13.17 13.54 -56.17
CA GLN A 290 12.75 12.32 -56.86
C GLN A 290 12.03 12.61 -58.18
N LYS A 291 11.15 13.63 -58.21
CA LYS A 291 10.49 14.06 -59.45
C LYS A 291 11.49 14.61 -60.46
N GLN A 292 12.43 15.44 -60.03
CA GLN A 292 13.51 15.97 -60.88
C GLN A 292 14.37 14.84 -61.44
N LEU A 293 14.82 13.91 -60.59
CA LEU A 293 15.58 12.73 -61.02
C LEU A 293 14.77 11.88 -62.01
N GLY A 294 13.47 11.69 -61.77
CA GLY A 294 12.56 11.00 -62.68
C GLY A 294 12.43 11.69 -64.05
N GLN A 295 12.37 13.03 -64.07
CA GLN A 295 12.37 13.82 -65.30
C GLN A 295 13.70 13.70 -66.04
N GLU A 296 14.84 13.81 -65.33
CA GLU A 296 16.17 13.66 -65.92
C GLU A 296 16.38 12.26 -66.51
N LEU A 297 15.93 11.21 -65.81
CA LEU A 297 15.93 9.84 -66.31
C LEU A 297 15.03 9.71 -67.54
N ALA A 298 13.83 10.28 -67.53
CA ALA A 298 12.94 10.26 -68.70
C ALA A 298 13.56 11.00 -69.89
N ASP A 299 14.24 12.13 -69.67
CA ASP A 299 14.97 12.86 -70.70
C ASP A 299 16.18 12.10 -71.22
N ALA A 300 16.89 11.38 -70.34
CA ALA A 300 17.99 10.51 -70.73
C ALA A 300 17.50 9.33 -71.57
N VAL A 301 16.38 8.70 -71.18
CA VAL A 301 15.74 7.63 -71.95
C VAL A 301 15.28 8.15 -73.31
N ARG A 302 14.59 9.30 -73.37
CA ARG A 302 14.20 9.92 -74.64
C ARG A 302 15.39 10.21 -75.55
N ARG A 303 16.49 10.73 -75.00
CA ARG A 303 17.74 10.95 -75.75
C ARG A 303 18.37 9.63 -76.23
N ALA A 304 18.35 8.59 -75.42
CA ALA A 304 18.84 7.27 -75.80
C ALA A 304 17.97 6.64 -76.91
N GLU A 305 16.65 6.71 -76.79
CA GLU A 305 15.70 6.26 -77.81
C GLU A 305 15.88 7.03 -79.12
N ALA A 306 16.10 8.35 -79.07
CA ALA A 306 16.40 9.16 -80.25
C ALA A 306 17.70 8.68 -80.92
N LYS A 307 18.78 8.43 -80.16
CA LYS A 307 20.02 7.87 -80.69
C LYS A 307 19.83 6.48 -81.30
N VAL A 308 18.98 5.64 -80.69
CA VAL A 308 18.64 4.32 -81.24
C VAL A 308 17.88 4.49 -82.56
N ARG A 309 16.92 5.41 -82.64
CA ARG A 309 16.20 5.73 -83.88
C ARG A 309 17.15 6.25 -84.96
N GLU A 310 18.02 7.20 -84.63
CA GLU A 310 19.06 7.68 -85.55
C GLU A 310 19.96 6.54 -86.04
N ALA A 311 20.37 5.63 -85.15
CA ALA A 311 21.15 4.45 -85.52
C ALA A 311 20.36 3.49 -86.43
N GLN A 312 19.08 3.28 -86.16
CA GLN A 312 18.18 2.50 -87.00
C GLN A 312 17.98 3.14 -88.38
N GLU A 313 17.83 4.47 -88.45
CA GLU A 313 17.75 5.23 -89.70
C GLU A 313 19.06 5.14 -90.48
N GLN A 314 20.21 5.29 -89.81
CA GLN A 314 21.52 5.09 -90.43
C GLN A 314 21.71 3.66 -90.93
N GLN A 315 21.25 2.66 -90.18
CA GLN A 315 21.28 1.27 -90.62
C GLN A 315 20.36 1.05 -91.83
N ALA A 316 19.12 1.57 -91.80
CA ALA A 316 18.19 1.49 -92.92
C ALA A 316 18.74 2.20 -94.17
N LEU A 317 19.41 3.34 -94.01
CA LEU A 317 20.10 4.04 -95.10
C LEU A 317 21.23 3.18 -95.68
N ARG A 318 22.07 2.57 -94.82
CA ARG A 318 23.14 1.65 -95.26
C ARG A 318 22.55 0.46 -96.02
N GLU A 319 21.51 -0.17 -95.48
CA GLU A 319 20.81 -1.28 -96.14
C GLU A 319 20.18 -0.83 -97.47
N ALA A 320 19.61 0.37 -97.55
CA ALA A 320 19.07 0.93 -98.79
C ALA A 320 20.17 1.20 -99.83
N ILE A 321 21.33 1.72 -99.41
CA ILE A 321 22.50 1.90 -100.27
C ILE A 321 22.99 0.54 -100.78
N GLU A 322 23.10 -0.46 -99.92
CA GLU A 322 23.52 -1.81 -100.33
C GLU A 322 22.48 -2.48 -101.24
N ARG A 323 21.18 -2.27 -101.00
CA ARG A 323 20.12 -2.71 -101.93
C ARG A 323 20.22 -2.01 -103.28
N ALA A 324 20.44 -0.69 -103.30
CA ALA A 324 20.61 0.05 -104.55
C ALA A 324 21.85 -0.40 -105.34
N LYS A 325 22.98 -0.64 -104.66
CA LYS A 325 24.17 -1.25 -105.28
C LYS A 325 23.92 -2.67 -105.76
N ALA A 326 23.14 -3.46 -105.03
CA ALA A 326 22.77 -4.81 -105.46
C ALA A 326 21.86 -4.76 -106.69
N GLU A 327 20.88 -3.85 -106.74
CA GLU A 327 20.05 -3.61 -107.92
C GLU A 327 20.86 -3.14 -109.11
N GLU A 328 21.83 -2.25 -108.90
CA GLU A 328 22.78 -1.80 -109.93
C GLU A 328 23.62 -2.96 -110.44
N ARG A 329 24.19 -3.80 -109.56
CA ARG A 329 24.88 -5.04 -109.96
C ARG A 329 23.98 -5.98 -110.75
N VAL A 330 22.72 -6.16 -110.34
CA VAL A 330 21.75 -6.98 -111.08
C VAL A 330 21.44 -6.36 -112.44
N ARG A 331 21.34 -5.02 -112.56
CA ARG A 331 21.16 -4.32 -113.84
C ARG A 331 22.38 -4.45 -114.74
N GLU A 332 23.59 -4.33 -114.20
CA GLU A 332 24.85 -4.54 -114.93
C GLU A 332 24.99 -5.99 -115.39
N GLU A 333 24.69 -6.96 -114.53
CA GLU A 333 24.67 -8.37 -114.89
C GLU A 333 23.58 -8.68 -115.93
N ALA A 334 22.40 -8.07 -115.82
CA ALA A 334 21.35 -8.18 -116.83
C ALA A 334 21.76 -7.55 -118.18
N CYS A 335 22.48 -6.43 -118.15
CA CYS A 335 23.04 -5.78 -119.33
C CYS A 335 24.11 -6.68 -119.99
N LYS A 336 25.02 -7.27 -119.20
CA LYS A 336 26.00 -8.25 -119.70
C LYS A 336 25.35 -9.50 -120.27
N ARG A 337 24.33 -10.04 -119.59
CA ARG A 337 23.55 -11.18 -120.12
C ARG A 337 22.82 -10.83 -121.42
N ALA A 338 22.28 -9.62 -121.53
CA ALA A 338 21.66 -9.14 -122.75
C ALA A 338 22.69 -8.93 -123.88
N GLU A 339 23.89 -8.44 -123.57
CA GLU A 339 25.00 -8.33 -124.53
C GLU A 339 25.50 -9.72 -124.98
N GLU A 340 25.61 -10.69 -124.06
CA GLU A 340 25.94 -12.08 -124.37
C GLU A 340 24.84 -12.76 -125.20
N GLU A 341 23.57 -12.49 -124.90
CA GLU A 341 22.43 -13.00 -125.67
C GLU A 341 22.37 -12.36 -127.06
N GLN A 342 22.63 -11.05 -127.18
CA GLN A 342 22.79 -10.36 -128.46
C GLN A 342 24.00 -10.89 -129.25
N ALA A 343 25.10 -11.24 -128.57
CA ALA A 343 26.26 -11.86 -129.22
C ALA A 343 25.95 -13.28 -129.72
N LEU A 344 25.18 -14.07 -128.94
CA LEU A 344 24.67 -15.38 -129.35
C LEU A 344 23.67 -15.27 -130.50
N GLU A 345 22.78 -14.28 -130.50
CA GLU A 345 21.87 -14.00 -131.60
C GLU A 345 22.61 -13.53 -132.86
N ALA A 346 23.64 -12.69 -132.71
CA ALA A 346 24.52 -12.30 -133.80
C ALA A 346 25.33 -13.49 -134.34
N GLU A 347 25.75 -14.42 -133.48
CA GLU A 347 26.40 -15.66 -133.90
C GLU A 347 25.42 -16.59 -134.63
N ARG A 348 24.21 -16.77 -134.11
CA ARG A 348 23.12 -17.51 -134.78
C ARG A 348 22.75 -16.86 -136.12
N ALA A 349 22.77 -15.53 -136.21
CA ALA A 349 22.55 -14.80 -137.47
C ALA A 349 23.70 -15.02 -138.46
N ARG A 350 24.96 -14.99 -138.02
CA ARG A 350 26.13 -15.36 -138.84
C ARG A 350 26.10 -16.82 -139.27
N GLU A 351 25.60 -17.72 -138.43
CA GLU A 351 25.41 -19.13 -138.75
C GLU A 351 24.26 -19.32 -139.75
N GLN A 352 23.19 -18.53 -139.63
CA GLN A 352 22.10 -18.48 -140.63
C GLN A 352 22.57 -17.89 -141.96
N GLU A 353 23.45 -16.89 -141.97
CA GLU A 353 24.07 -16.39 -143.19
C GLU A 353 25.00 -17.44 -143.80
N ARG A 354 25.83 -18.13 -143.01
CA ARG A 354 26.60 -19.30 -143.48
C ARG A 354 25.71 -20.42 -144.04
N LYS A 355 24.53 -20.65 -143.45
CA LYS A 355 23.54 -21.60 -143.98
C LYS A 355 22.90 -21.10 -145.27
N LYS A 356 22.61 -19.80 -145.42
CA LYS A 356 22.14 -19.18 -146.67
C LYS A 356 23.21 -19.19 -147.76
N GLU A 357 24.47 -19.01 -147.41
CA GLU A 357 25.61 -19.16 -148.33
C GLU A 357 25.84 -20.64 -148.71
N ALA A 358 25.63 -21.58 -147.79
CA ALA A 358 25.65 -23.01 -148.08
C ALA A 358 24.44 -23.48 -148.91
N GLU A 359 23.27 -22.84 -148.75
CA GLU A 359 22.08 -23.06 -149.58
C GLU A 359 22.21 -22.40 -150.96
N ALA A 360 22.82 -21.22 -151.07
CA ALA A 360 23.19 -20.60 -152.34
C ALA A 360 24.22 -21.45 -153.11
N ALA A 361 25.20 -22.06 -152.42
CA ALA A 361 26.13 -23.02 -152.99
C ALA A 361 25.48 -24.40 -153.35
N LYS A 362 24.33 -24.75 -152.74
CA LYS A 362 23.50 -25.90 -153.13
C LYS A 362 22.59 -25.61 -154.33
N GLN A 363 22.13 -24.37 -154.50
CA GLN A 363 21.29 -23.94 -155.62
C GLN A 363 22.08 -23.78 -156.94
N GLU A 364 23.39 -23.50 -156.88
CA GLU A 364 24.27 -23.58 -158.07
C GLU A 364 24.72 -25.01 -158.43
N ARG A 365 24.67 -25.97 -157.50
CA ARG A 365 24.99 -27.40 -157.75
C ARG A 365 23.78 -28.25 -158.19
N THR A 366 22.57 -27.70 -158.12
CA THR A 366 21.31 -28.34 -158.56
C THR A 366 20.74 -27.77 -159.87
N ARG A 367 21.48 -26.87 -160.54
CA ARG A 367 21.25 -26.47 -161.94
C ARG A 367 22.03 -27.29 -162.98
N THR A 368 22.83 -28.28 -162.56
CA THR A 368 23.65 -29.11 -163.48
C THR A 368 23.68 -30.61 -163.14
N THR A 369 22.71 -31.15 -162.37
CA THR A 369 22.64 -32.60 -162.05
C THR A 369 21.22 -33.17 -161.97
N ALA A 370 20.29 -32.67 -162.78
CA ALA A 370 18.92 -33.19 -162.87
C ALA A 370 18.39 -33.35 -164.31
N GLU A 371 19.21 -33.86 -165.25
CA GLU A 371 18.73 -34.53 -166.47
C GLU A 371 19.79 -35.47 -167.14
N LEU A 372 20.77 -35.93 -166.36
CA LEU A 372 21.61 -37.10 -166.69
C LEU A 372 21.19 -38.35 -165.87
N GLY A 373 19.94 -38.35 -165.42
CA GLY A 373 19.22 -39.48 -164.80
C GLY A 373 18.34 -40.28 -165.78
N GLU A 374 18.09 -39.76 -166.98
CA GLU A 374 17.41 -40.50 -168.06
C GLU A 374 18.39 -41.32 -168.92
N GLN A 375 19.66 -40.95 -169.00
CA GLN A 375 20.66 -41.65 -169.82
C GLN A 375 21.19 -42.95 -169.17
N ARG A 376 21.12 -43.10 -167.84
CA ARG A 376 21.46 -44.38 -167.17
C ARG A 376 20.38 -45.46 -167.29
N LYS A 377 19.14 -45.11 -167.67
CA LYS A 377 18.09 -46.08 -168.04
C LYS A 377 18.09 -46.42 -169.54
N ARG A 378 18.59 -45.52 -170.41
CA ARG A 378 18.76 -45.77 -171.85
C ARG A 378 19.99 -46.64 -172.15
N VAL A 379 21.08 -46.49 -171.40
CA VAL A 379 22.31 -47.32 -171.58
C VAL A 379 22.10 -48.79 -171.17
N ILE A 380 21.16 -49.12 -170.27
CA ILE A 380 20.87 -50.51 -169.88
C ILE A 380 19.85 -51.17 -170.84
N ALA A 381 18.98 -50.40 -171.50
CA ALA A 381 18.03 -50.90 -172.50
C ALA A 381 18.66 -51.03 -173.91
N GLN A 382 19.64 -50.17 -174.24
CA GLN A 382 20.34 -50.20 -175.52
C GLN A 382 21.33 -51.38 -175.62
N MET A 383 22.01 -51.75 -174.52
CA MET A 383 22.92 -52.91 -174.49
C MET A 383 22.23 -54.28 -174.65
N MET A 384 20.93 -54.40 -174.34
CA MET A 384 20.18 -55.64 -174.56
C MET A 384 19.60 -55.75 -175.99
N MET A 385 19.18 -54.63 -176.60
CA MET A 385 18.69 -54.58 -177.98
C MET A 385 19.83 -54.69 -179.01
N GLU A 386 21.00 -54.12 -178.72
CA GLU A 386 22.19 -54.26 -179.58
C GLU A 386 22.73 -55.70 -179.58
N ARG A 387 22.59 -56.44 -178.46
CA ARG A 387 22.97 -57.86 -178.40
C ARG A 387 22.06 -58.76 -179.24
N GLN A 388 20.74 -58.54 -179.22
CA GLN A 388 19.78 -59.32 -180.02
C GLN A 388 19.80 -58.93 -181.51
N ARG A 389 20.00 -57.66 -181.85
CA ARG A 389 20.17 -57.26 -183.26
C ARG A 389 21.47 -57.71 -183.88
N HIS A 390 22.59 -57.71 -183.15
CA HIS A 390 23.83 -58.28 -183.68
C HIS A 390 23.73 -59.80 -183.87
N GLU A 391 22.96 -60.51 -183.04
CA GLU A 391 22.63 -61.93 -183.28
C GLU A 391 21.74 -62.11 -184.53
N GLU A 392 20.78 -61.22 -184.78
CA GLU A 392 19.93 -61.22 -185.98
C GLU A 392 20.70 -60.81 -187.26
N GLU A 393 21.59 -59.81 -187.20
CA GLU A 393 22.46 -59.35 -188.30
C GLU A 393 23.54 -60.37 -188.66
N VAL A 394 24.14 -61.05 -187.67
CA VAL A 394 25.06 -62.17 -187.93
C VAL A 394 24.30 -63.37 -188.53
N SER A 395 23.03 -63.58 -188.17
CA SER A 395 22.20 -64.61 -188.82
C SER A 395 21.74 -64.22 -190.25
N ALA A 396 21.52 -62.93 -190.50
CA ALA A 396 21.16 -62.39 -191.81
C ALA A 396 22.35 -62.42 -192.77
N MET A 397 23.56 -62.07 -192.31
CA MET A 397 24.78 -62.19 -193.12
C MET A 397 25.14 -63.65 -193.44
N ARG A 398 24.84 -64.61 -192.53
CA ARG A 398 24.97 -66.04 -192.82
C ARG A 398 23.98 -66.52 -193.90
N LYS A 399 22.74 -66.03 -193.88
CA LYS A 399 21.75 -66.31 -194.94
C LYS A 399 22.12 -65.70 -196.29
N GLU A 400 22.76 -64.52 -196.30
CA GLU A 400 23.25 -63.89 -197.53
C GLU A 400 24.48 -64.62 -198.09
N THR A 401 25.37 -65.13 -197.23
CA THR A 401 26.50 -65.99 -197.66
C THR A 401 26.05 -67.36 -198.16
N ASP A 402 25.06 -67.99 -197.52
CA ASP A 402 24.45 -69.23 -198.01
C ASP A 402 23.70 -69.02 -199.35
N ARG A 403 23.10 -67.85 -199.57
CA ARG A 403 22.46 -67.47 -200.85
C ARG A 403 23.48 -67.31 -201.97
N ILE A 404 24.61 -66.66 -201.70
CA ILE A 404 25.72 -66.49 -202.67
C ILE A 404 26.35 -67.85 -202.99
N GLU A 405 26.52 -68.73 -202.00
CA GLU A 405 27.02 -70.10 -202.24
C GLU A 405 26.03 -70.97 -203.03
N ALA A 406 24.72 -70.82 -202.82
CA ALA A 406 23.68 -71.53 -203.57
C ALA A 406 23.60 -71.05 -205.03
N GLU A 407 23.73 -69.74 -205.28
CA GLU A 407 23.81 -69.18 -206.64
C GLU A 407 25.08 -69.61 -207.37
N MET A 408 26.23 -69.68 -206.67
CA MET A 408 27.47 -70.24 -207.24
C MET A 408 27.35 -71.73 -207.56
N LYS A 409 26.72 -72.53 -206.70
CA LYS A 409 26.46 -73.96 -206.94
C LYS A 409 25.48 -74.18 -208.09
N SER A 410 24.41 -73.39 -208.17
CA SER A 410 23.45 -73.41 -209.29
C SER A 410 24.11 -73.03 -210.62
N LYS A 411 25.05 -72.06 -210.63
CA LYS A 411 25.80 -71.67 -211.83
C LYS A 411 26.84 -72.73 -212.23
N LEU A 412 27.45 -73.43 -211.27
CA LEU A 412 28.35 -74.57 -211.52
C LEU A 412 27.62 -75.82 -212.03
N GLU A 413 26.41 -76.10 -211.54
CA GLU A 413 25.55 -77.19 -212.04
C GLU A 413 24.99 -76.87 -213.42
N ALA A 414 24.63 -75.61 -213.70
CA ALA A 414 24.28 -75.15 -215.04
C ALA A 414 25.46 -75.27 -216.02
N LEU A 415 26.70 -74.99 -215.59
CA LEU A 415 27.91 -75.23 -216.40
C LEU A 415 28.16 -76.72 -216.68
N ARG A 416 27.92 -77.60 -215.70
CA ARG A 416 28.02 -79.06 -215.90
C ARG A 416 26.92 -79.59 -216.82
N ALA A 417 25.72 -79.02 -216.76
CA ALA A 417 24.61 -79.35 -217.65
C ALA A 417 24.87 -78.86 -219.10
N ALA A 418 25.39 -77.64 -219.27
CA ALA A 418 25.68 -77.07 -220.58
C ALA A 418 26.88 -77.74 -221.29
N LYS A 419 27.87 -78.23 -220.53
CA LYS A 419 28.98 -79.04 -221.06
C LYS A 419 28.52 -80.39 -221.62
N ASN A 420 27.37 -80.90 -221.15
CA ASN A 420 26.79 -82.16 -221.62
C ASN A 420 25.78 -81.98 -222.77
N SER A 421 25.30 -80.76 -223.05
CA SER A 421 24.25 -80.50 -224.05
C SER A 421 24.71 -79.77 -225.31
N GLY A 422 25.98 -79.38 -225.43
CA GLY A 422 26.55 -78.87 -226.68
C GLY A 422 25.94 -77.55 -227.21
N GLN A 423 25.26 -76.78 -226.35
CA GLN A 423 24.73 -75.47 -226.70
C GLN A 423 25.82 -74.38 -226.63
N THR A 424 25.80 -73.48 -227.61
CA THR A 424 26.71 -72.34 -227.74
C THR A 424 26.40 -71.29 -226.68
N ILE A 425 27.34 -71.03 -225.77
CA ILE A 425 27.18 -70.04 -224.70
C ILE A 425 27.83 -68.73 -225.14
N ASN A 426 27.00 -67.69 -225.20
CA ASN A 426 27.35 -66.33 -225.57
C ASN A 426 27.91 -65.53 -224.36
N LEU A 427 28.76 -64.54 -224.66
CA LEU A 427 29.86 -64.07 -223.81
C LEU A 427 29.62 -62.79 -222.98
N ASP A 428 28.41 -62.24 -222.87
CA ASP A 428 28.15 -60.99 -222.11
C ASP A 428 27.26 -61.16 -220.86
N GLU A 429 26.52 -62.27 -220.75
CA GLU A 429 25.58 -62.51 -219.63
C GLU A 429 26.20 -63.23 -218.41
N TRP A 430 27.51 -63.55 -218.45
CA TRP A 430 28.21 -64.29 -217.40
C TRP A 430 29.13 -63.40 -216.53
N LYS A 431 28.74 -62.14 -216.33
CA LYS A 431 29.33 -61.28 -215.32
C LYS A 431 28.52 -61.41 -214.05
N LEU A 432 29.15 -62.01 -213.04
CA LEU A 432 28.83 -61.75 -211.65
C LEU A 432 29.60 -60.49 -211.23
#